data_AF-A0AAV5BS89-F1
#
_entry.id   AF-A0AAV5BS89-F1
#
_cell.length_a   1.000
_cell.length_b   1.000
_cell.length_c   1.000
_cell.angle_alpha   90.00
_cell.angle_beta   90.00
_cell.angle_gamma   90.00
#
_symmetry.space_group_name_H-M   'P 1'
#
loop_
_entity.id
_entity.type
_entity.pdbx_description
1 polymer ?
#
loop_
_entity_poly.entity_id
_entity_poly.type
_entity_poly.pdbx_seq_one_letter_code
_entity_poly.pdbx_strand_id
1 'polypeptide(L)'
;MLEGFGFPRGILPVGVTGYKYLPSDGAFEVYFGRDCEFEVDGGYRLTYRRTISGNVEGGSIRNLGGVSVRMFLLNWGIDRVVIEDPDHLMFYVGPLSQAFPADGFEESPECRCRGRCGGAAAVSDGGVGVAAM
;
A
#
# COMPACT_ATOMS: atom_id res chain seq x y z
N MET A 1 -4.57 -11.50 5.93
CA MET A 1 -4.79 -12.34 4.73
C MET A 1 -3.52 -12.42 3.89
N LEU A 2 -3.04 -11.31 3.32
CA LEU A 2 -1.76 -11.29 2.59
C LEU A 2 -0.56 -11.68 3.46
N GLU A 3 -0.62 -11.39 4.76
CA GLU A 3 0.33 -11.90 5.77
C GLU A 3 0.48 -13.43 5.76
N GLY A 4 -0.59 -14.17 5.48
CA GLY A 4 -0.55 -15.63 5.36
C GLY A 4 0.27 -16.12 4.15
N PHE A 5 0.56 -15.23 3.20
CA PHE A 5 1.42 -15.49 2.04
C PHE A 5 2.83 -14.90 2.20
N GLY A 6 3.17 -14.39 3.40
CA GLY A 6 4.48 -13.82 3.71
C GLY A 6 4.61 -12.32 3.47
N PHE A 7 3.55 -11.62 3.02
CA PHE A 7 3.62 -10.17 2.83
C PHE A 7 3.54 -9.42 4.16
N PRO A 8 4.28 -8.33 4.34
CA PRO A 8 4.18 -7.51 5.54
C PRO A 8 2.80 -6.82 5.61
N ARG A 9 2.30 -6.60 6.82
CA ARG A 9 0.96 -6.06 7.07
C ARG A 9 0.73 -4.69 6.44
N GLY A 10 1.78 -3.87 6.32
CA GLY A 10 1.73 -2.52 5.78
C GLY A 10 1.73 -2.41 4.26
N ILE A 11 1.68 -3.54 3.54
CA ILE A 11 1.44 -3.55 2.09
C ILE A 11 0.06 -2.94 1.74
N LEU A 12 -0.88 -2.96 2.70
CA LEU A 12 -2.22 -2.39 2.58
C LEU A 12 -2.42 -1.23 3.56
N PRO A 13 -3.13 -0.17 3.13
CA PRO A 13 -3.51 0.90 4.05
C PRO A 13 -4.53 0.42 5.09
N VAL A 14 -4.61 1.14 6.20
CA VAL A 14 -5.65 0.93 7.21
C VAL A 14 -7.05 1.25 6.65
N GLY A 15 -8.08 0.60 7.21
CA GLY A 15 -9.48 0.87 6.83
C GLY A 15 -10.06 -0.09 5.77
N VAL A 16 -9.54 -1.32 5.68
CA VAL A 16 -10.16 -2.40 4.93
C VAL A 16 -11.57 -2.67 5.50
N THR A 17 -12.59 -2.53 4.67
CA THR A 17 -14.00 -2.78 5.04
C THR A 17 -14.45 -4.20 4.72
N GLY A 18 -13.73 -4.90 3.83
CA GLY A 18 -14.01 -6.28 3.47
C GLY A 18 -12.99 -6.86 2.52
N TYR A 19 -12.98 -8.18 2.39
CA TYR A 19 -12.12 -8.90 1.47
C TYR A 19 -12.86 -10.09 0.84
N LYS A 20 -12.39 -10.49 -0.34
CA LYS A 20 -12.74 -11.75 -1.00
C LYS A 20 -11.47 -12.48 -1.39
N TYR A 21 -11.50 -13.79 -1.25
CA TYR A 21 -10.43 -14.67 -1.68
C TYR A 21 -11.01 -15.86 -2.41
N LEU A 22 -10.43 -16.18 -3.56
CA LEU A 22 -10.74 -17.37 -4.32
C LEU A 22 -9.50 -18.28 -4.35
N PRO A 23 -9.49 -19.38 -3.57
CA PRO A 23 -8.32 -20.26 -3.49
C PRO A 23 -7.98 -20.99 -4.79
N SER A 24 -8.92 -21.10 -5.74
CA SER A 24 -8.73 -21.87 -6.98
C SER A 24 -7.67 -21.29 -7.91
N ASP A 25 -7.54 -19.97 -7.96
CA ASP A 25 -6.64 -19.21 -8.85
C ASP A 25 -5.87 -18.11 -8.11
N GLY A 26 -5.96 -18.09 -6.77
CA GLY A 26 -5.35 -17.10 -5.92
C GLY A 26 -5.93 -15.69 -6.07
N ALA A 27 -7.07 -15.52 -6.75
CA ALA A 27 -7.67 -14.20 -6.93
C ALA A 27 -8.13 -13.63 -5.58
N PHE A 28 -7.86 -12.34 -5.36
CA PHE A 28 -8.31 -11.62 -4.20
C PHE A 28 -8.86 -10.25 -4.59
N GLU A 29 -9.81 -9.79 -3.78
CA GLU A 29 -10.29 -8.41 -3.81
C GLU A 29 -10.31 -7.86 -2.39
N VAL A 30 -9.84 -6.63 -2.22
CA VAL A 30 -9.88 -5.88 -0.97
C VAL A 30 -10.69 -4.62 -1.20
N TYR A 31 -11.62 -4.36 -0.29
CA TYR A 31 -12.49 -3.19 -0.35
C TYR A 31 -12.18 -2.22 0.78
N PHE A 32 -12.19 -0.94 0.45
CA PHE A 32 -12.05 0.19 1.35
C PHE A 32 -13.27 1.09 1.21
N GLY A 33 -13.59 1.84 2.25
CA GLY A 33 -14.69 2.81 2.21
C GLY A 33 -14.45 3.98 1.24
N ARG A 34 -13.21 4.23 0.85
CA ARG A 34 -12.81 5.37 0.02
C ARG A 34 -11.49 5.11 -0.70
N ASP A 35 -11.23 5.91 -1.73
CA ASP A 35 -9.91 6.01 -2.33
C ASP A 35 -8.95 6.72 -1.35
N CYS A 36 -7.67 6.36 -1.43
CA CYS A 36 -6.62 6.77 -0.54
C CYS A 36 -5.40 7.22 -1.33
N GLU A 37 -4.86 8.38 -0.98
CA GLU A 37 -3.70 8.96 -1.64
C GLU A 37 -2.76 9.51 -0.58
N PHE A 38 -1.49 9.15 -0.67
CA PHE A 38 -0.45 9.62 0.25
C PHE A 38 0.89 9.73 -0.47
N GLU A 39 1.78 10.54 0.10
CA GLU A 39 3.14 10.70 -0.37
C GLU A 39 4.04 9.75 0.41
N VAL A 40 4.96 9.10 -0.31
CA VAL A 40 6.02 8.26 0.27
C VAL A 40 7.36 8.95 0.08
N ASP A 41 8.36 8.47 0.80
CA ASP A 41 9.73 8.97 0.69
C ASP A 41 10.22 8.95 -0.77
N GLY A 42 11.01 9.95 -1.13
CA GLY A 42 11.43 10.17 -2.53
C GLY A 42 10.45 10.99 -3.37
N GLY A 43 9.37 11.52 -2.76
CA GLY A 43 8.43 12.44 -3.43
C GLY A 43 7.48 11.74 -4.40
N TYR A 44 7.34 10.42 -4.27
CA TYR A 44 6.36 9.65 -5.03
C TYR A 44 5.00 9.74 -4.35
N ARG A 45 3.95 9.73 -5.16
CA ARG A 45 2.58 9.77 -4.67
C ARG A 45 1.88 8.46 -4.98
N LEU A 46 1.57 7.69 -3.96
CA LEU A 46 0.81 6.45 -4.08
C LEU A 46 -0.69 6.74 -4.00
N THR A 47 -1.44 6.06 -4.84
CA THR A 47 -2.90 6.09 -4.88
C THR A 47 -3.41 4.66 -4.82
N TYR A 48 -4.18 4.37 -3.78
CA TYR A 48 -4.96 3.17 -3.60
C TYR A 48 -6.44 3.48 -3.88
N ARG A 49 -7.05 2.71 -4.78
CA ARG A 49 -8.49 2.80 -5.04
C ARG A 49 -9.28 2.06 -3.96
N ARG A 50 -10.56 2.39 -3.86
CA ARG A 50 -11.53 1.72 -2.97
C ARG A 50 -11.59 0.20 -3.16
N THR A 51 -11.21 -0.28 -4.34
CA THR A 51 -11.15 -1.70 -4.64
C THR A 51 -9.76 -1.99 -5.19
N ILE A 52 -9.07 -2.89 -4.49
CA ILE A 52 -7.81 -3.48 -4.94
C ILE A 52 -8.12 -4.91 -5.35
N SER A 53 -7.58 -5.35 -6.49
CA SER A 53 -7.73 -6.71 -6.96
C SER A 53 -6.37 -7.26 -7.38
N GLY A 54 -6.20 -8.58 -7.33
CA GLY A 54 -5.01 -9.22 -7.85
C GLY A 54 -5.05 -10.73 -7.66
N ASN A 55 -3.98 -11.41 -8.07
CA ASN A 55 -3.77 -12.83 -7.86
C ASN A 55 -2.55 -13.02 -6.96
N VAL A 56 -2.72 -13.64 -5.80
CA VAL A 56 -1.63 -13.95 -4.87
C VAL A 56 -1.23 -15.42 -4.99
N GLU A 57 0.06 -15.68 -5.19
CA GLU A 57 0.63 -17.02 -5.34
C GLU A 57 2.08 -17.03 -4.83
N GLY A 58 2.38 -17.87 -3.83
CA GLY A 58 3.75 -18.20 -3.42
C GLY A 58 4.66 -17.02 -3.13
N GLY A 59 4.17 -15.99 -2.42
CA GLY A 59 4.94 -14.78 -2.13
C GLY A 59 5.01 -13.78 -3.29
N SER A 60 4.16 -13.92 -4.29
CA SER A 60 4.01 -12.96 -5.39
C SER A 60 2.55 -12.55 -5.56
N ILE A 61 2.34 -11.28 -5.92
CA ILE A 61 1.05 -10.72 -6.33
C ILE A 61 1.19 -10.31 -7.79
N ARG A 62 0.27 -10.78 -8.64
CA ARG A 62 0.20 -10.49 -10.08
C ARG A 62 -1.14 -9.85 -10.42
N ASN A 63 -1.20 -9.18 -11.57
CA ASN A 63 -2.40 -8.50 -12.06
C ASN A 63 -2.97 -7.53 -11.00
N LEU A 64 -2.08 -6.86 -10.26
CA LEU A 64 -2.48 -5.96 -9.21
C LEU A 64 -3.19 -4.74 -9.83
N GLY A 65 -4.43 -4.55 -9.42
CA GLY A 65 -5.30 -3.47 -9.86
C GLY A 65 -5.67 -2.59 -8.69
N GLY A 66 -5.80 -1.29 -8.96
CA GLY A 66 -6.22 -0.31 -7.95
C GLY A 66 -5.09 0.28 -7.13
N VAL A 67 -3.82 -0.06 -7.40
CA VAL A 67 -2.65 0.62 -6.83
C VAL A 67 -1.86 1.29 -7.94
N SER A 68 -1.59 2.57 -7.78
CA SER A 68 -0.82 3.36 -8.75
C SER A 68 0.11 4.35 -8.08
N VAL A 69 1.25 4.63 -8.71
CA VAL A 69 2.22 5.64 -8.29
C VAL A 69 2.29 6.76 -9.31
N ARG A 70 2.36 8.01 -8.87
CA ARG A 70 2.53 9.16 -9.75
C ARG A 70 4.02 9.46 -9.98
N MET A 71 4.45 9.47 -11.24
CA MET A 71 5.82 9.78 -11.67
C MET A 71 5.78 10.72 -12.88
N PHE A 72 6.58 11.80 -12.87
CA PHE A 72 6.70 12.76 -13.99
C PHE A 72 5.34 13.22 -14.57
N LEU A 73 4.37 13.51 -13.70
CA LEU A 73 2.98 13.90 -13.99
C LEU A 73 2.01 12.78 -14.40
N LEU A 74 2.49 11.58 -14.77
CA LEU A 74 1.67 10.43 -15.14
C LEU A 74 1.42 9.49 -13.95
N ASN A 75 0.27 8.81 -13.94
CA ASN A 75 -0.01 7.75 -12.96
C ASN A 75 0.34 6.40 -13.59
N TRP A 76 1.18 5.65 -12.90
CA TRP A 76 1.64 4.34 -13.32
C TRP A 76 1.02 3.27 -12.43
N GLY A 77 0.42 2.25 -13.04
CA GLY A 77 -0.11 1.10 -12.29
C GLY A 77 1.01 0.23 -11.77
N ILE A 78 0.86 -0.26 -10.54
CA ILE A 78 1.73 -1.32 -10.02
C ILE A 78 1.10 -2.65 -10.41
N ASP A 79 1.74 -3.40 -11.30
CA ASP A 79 1.16 -4.62 -11.89
C ASP A 79 1.51 -5.88 -11.10
N ARG A 80 2.68 -5.87 -10.45
CA ARG A 80 3.22 -7.04 -9.74
C ARG A 80 4.05 -6.63 -8.53
N VAL A 81 3.95 -7.42 -7.47
CA VAL A 81 4.80 -7.34 -6.27
C VAL A 81 5.34 -8.73 -5.97
N VAL A 82 6.63 -8.84 -5.66
CA VAL A 82 7.28 -10.12 -5.36
C VAL A 82 8.12 -9.98 -4.10
N ILE A 83 8.03 -10.95 -3.19
CA ILE A 83 8.98 -11.09 -2.09
C ILE A 83 10.27 -11.67 -2.68
N GLU A 84 11.31 -10.86 -2.78
CA GLU A 84 12.62 -11.32 -3.29
C GLU A 84 13.37 -12.07 -2.20
N ASP A 85 13.36 -11.54 -0.98
CA ASP A 85 13.90 -12.14 0.21
C ASP A 85 13.08 -11.67 1.45
N PRO A 86 13.36 -12.17 2.66
CA PRO A 86 12.61 -11.78 3.87
C PRO A 86 12.61 -10.28 4.17
N ASP A 87 13.60 -9.56 3.66
CA ASP A 87 13.88 -8.16 3.95
C ASP A 87 13.57 -7.24 2.76
N HIS A 88 13.29 -7.76 1.55
CA HIS A 88 13.08 -6.97 0.34
C HIS A 88 11.86 -7.38 -0.48
N LEU A 89 11.11 -6.37 -0.90
CA LEU A 89 9.98 -6.46 -1.81
C LEU A 89 10.30 -5.80 -3.15
N MET A 90 10.06 -6.52 -4.23
CA MET A 90 10.23 -6.05 -5.60
C MET A 90 8.90 -5.62 -6.19
N PHE A 91 8.81 -4.34 -6.54
CA PHE A 91 7.63 -3.74 -7.17
C PHE A 91 7.86 -3.56 -8.66
N TYR A 92 6.87 -3.93 -9.48
CA TYR A 92 6.90 -3.80 -10.93
C TYR A 92 5.83 -2.81 -11.40
N VAL A 93 6.26 -1.84 -12.19
CA VAL A 93 5.47 -0.72 -12.68
C VAL A 93 5.66 -0.67 -14.19
N GLY A 94 4.85 -1.42 -14.94
CA GLY A 94 5.07 -1.65 -16.36
C GLY A 94 6.48 -2.23 -16.65
N PRO A 95 7.33 -1.54 -17.45
CA PRO A 95 8.70 -2.00 -17.74
C PRO A 95 9.71 -1.70 -16.64
N LEU A 96 9.31 -0.94 -15.61
CA LEU A 96 10.18 -0.54 -14.50
C LEU A 96 10.02 -1.51 -13.33
N SER A 97 11.10 -1.68 -12.56
CA SER A 97 11.09 -2.46 -11.33
C SER A 97 11.98 -1.80 -10.28
N GLN A 98 11.57 -1.86 -9.01
CA GLN A 98 12.33 -1.29 -7.91
C GLN A 98 12.19 -2.14 -6.65
N ALA A 99 13.33 -2.35 -5.98
CA ALA A 99 13.41 -3.00 -4.67
C ALA A 99 13.11 -1.98 -3.57
N PHE A 100 12.31 -2.39 -2.60
CA PHE A 100 12.08 -1.65 -1.37
C PHE A 100 12.28 -2.57 -0.16
N PRO A 101 12.86 -2.06 0.93
CA PRO A 101 13.03 -2.86 2.13
C PRO A 101 11.66 -3.11 2.79
N ALA A 102 11.48 -4.30 3.36
CA ALA A 102 10.21 -4.76 3.93
C ALA A 102 9.87 -4.04 5.24
N ASP A 103 10.87 -3.50 5.95
CA ASP A 103 10.74 -2.71 7.17
C ASP A 103 9.84 -1.46 6.97
N GLY A 104 9.93 -0.82 5.80
CA GLY A 104 9.07 0.29 5.40
C GLY A 104 7.60 -0.07 5.24
N PHE A 105 7.27 -1.36 5.28
CA PHE A 105 5.90 -1.90 5.21
C PHE A 105 5.50 -2.60 6.51
N GLU A 106 6.23 -2.42 7.61
CA GLU A 106 5.81 -2.92 8.92
C GLU A 106 4.59 -2.16 9.45
N GLU A 107 4.43 -0.88 9.11
CA GLU A 107 3.28 -0.09 9.52
C GLU A 107 2.33 0.15 8.34
N SER A 108 1.04 -0.08 8.56
CA SER A 108 0.03 0.17 7.53
C SER A 108 -0.13 1.67 7.33
N PRO A 109 -0.01 2.18 6.09
CA PRO A 109 -0.12 3.60 5.85
C PRO A 109 -1.51 4.08 6.24
N GLU A 110 -1.54 5.16 7.02
CA GLU A 110 -2.78 5.85 7.33
C GLU A 110 -3.22 6.70 6.15
N CYS A 111 -4.40 6.41 5.62
CA CYS A 111 -5.03 7.25 4.62
C CYS A 111 -5.39 8.60 5.26
N ARG A 112 -4.46 9.56 5.16
CA ARG A 112 -4.65 10.89 5.74
C ARG A 112 -5.75 11.61 4.97
N CYS A 113 -6.96 11.53 5.51
CA CYS A 113 -8.10 12.21 4.95
C CYS A 113 -7.93 13.71 5.12
N ARG A 114 -7.85 14.46 4.03
CA ARG A 114 -8.13 15.90 4.05
C ARG A 114 -9.64 16.11 4.27
N GLY A 115 -10.13 15.89 5.49
CA GLY A 115 -11.55 16.04 5.87
C GLY A 115 -12.02 15.07 6.96
N ARG A 116 -13.34 15.02 7.23
CA ARG A 116 -13.94 14.08 8.21
C ARG A 116 -13.86 12.64 7.69
N CYS A 117 -12.79 11.94 8.01
CA CYS A 117 -12.85 10.48 8.13
C CYS A 117 -13.32 10.14 9.54
N GLY A 118 -14.49 9.52 9.63
CA GLY A 118 -15.01 8.98 10.88
C GLY A 118 -14.35 7.63 11.18
N GLY A 119 -13.62 7.57 12.31
CA GLY A 119 -13.14 6.38 13.03
C GLY A 119 -11.95 5.68 12.38
N ALA A 120 -10.79 5.45 13.02
CA ALA A 120 -10.36 5.57 14.41
C ALA A 120 -8.92 6.13 14.46
N ALA A 121 -8.55 6.65 15.62
CA ALA A 121 -7.39 7.49 15.89
C ALA A 121 -6.01 6.85 15.65
N ALA A 122 -5.11 7.63 15.03
CA ALA A 122 -3.79 7.87 15.58
C ALA A 122 -3.58 9.38 15.75
N VAL A 123 -3.32 9.74 16.99
CA VAL A 123 -3.05 11.10 17.50
C VAL A 123 -1.71 11.59 16.94
N SER A 124 -1.71 12.71 16.22
CA SER A 124 -0.48 13.47 15.96
C SER A 124 -0.24 14.39 17.16
N ASP A 125 0.72 14.06 18.02
CA ASP A 125 1.18 14.98 19.06
C ASP A 125 1.96 16.12 18.39
N GLY A 126 1.47 17.33 18.61
CA GLY A 126 2.09 18.56 18.17
C GLY A 126 2.79 19.22 19.35
N GLY A 127 4.10 19.43 19.23
CA GLY A 127 4.92 20.22 20.13
C GLY A 127 6.37 19.78 20.00
N VAL A 128 7.39 20.64 19.89
CA VAL A 128 7.53 22.00 20.44
C VAL A 128 8.53 22.75 19.56
N GLY A 129 8.17 23.96 19.13
CA GLY A 129 9.14 25.00 18.83
C GLY A 129 9.57 25.67 20.13
N VAL A 130 10.87 25.74 20.39
CA VAL A 130 11.47 26.75 21.25
C VAL A 130 12.74 27.28 20.61
N ALA A 131 12.68 28.55 20.25
CA ALA A 131 13.86 29.39 20.01
C ALA A 131 14.55 29.68 21.35
N ALA A 132 15.87 29.68 21.37
CA ALA A 132 16.64 30.38 22.41
C ALA A 132 18.01 30.80 21.87
N MET A 133 18.19 32.13 21.87
CA MET A 133 19.38 33.00 21.88
C MET A 133 20.57 32.75 20.94
#